data_AF-A0A4R3MR60-F1
#
_entry.id   AF-A0A4R3MR60-F1
#
_cell.length_a   1.000
_cell.length_b   1.000
_cell.length_c   1.000
_cell.angle_alpha   90.00
_cell.angle_beta   90.00
_cell.angle_gamma   90.00
#
_symmetry.space_group_name_H-M   'P 1'
#
loop_
_entity.id
_entity.type
_entity.pdbx_description
1 polymer ?
#
loop_
_entity_poly.entity_id
_entity_poly.type
_entity_poly.pdbx_seq_one_letter_code
_entity_poly.pdbx_strand_id
1 'polypeptide(L)'
;MNRVKKIGINIIILVFLSFIFLKGFGLYLSPLSAHRDLERTRNYGPSEVIHVEDYNGGKHILGQYDKWFSCNTVKRYLFIFWRYGGNSIGIEMDPTKKINYSYRGGTNDQFVVFGMVNDERIKKVEVILGNGEILTQTEFYEDMFLLAWDTTDKENEKFFQNIYGYDEENVLVFQGRSMD
;
A
#
# COMPACT_ATOMS: atom_id res chain seq x y z
N MET A 1 0.67 -23.36 47.34
CA MET A 1 0.27 -23.41 45.91
C MET A 1 1.08 -24.48 45.19
N ASN A 2 0.43 -25.45 44.54
CA ASN A 2 1.08 -26.57 43.84
C ASN A 2 2.07 -26.05 42.77
N ARG A 3 3.22 -26.72 42.59
CA ARG A 3 4.24 -26.40 41.58
C ARG A 3 3.64 -26.27 40.18
N VAL A 4 2.67 -27.12 39.85
CA VAL A 4 1.94 -27.06 38.57
C VAL A 4 1.16 -25.75 38.41
N LYS A 5 0.50 -25.28 39.48
CA LYS A 5 -0.25 -24.01 39.47
C LYS A 5 0.69 -22.80 39.34
N LYS A 6 1.87 -22.84 39.96
CA LYS A 6 2.92 -21.80 39.79
C LYS A 6 3.43 -21.75 38.35
N ILE A 7 3.71 -22.91 37.75
CA ILE A 7 4.15 -23.00 36.35
C ILE A 7 3.06 -22.44 35.42
N GLY A 8 1.80 -22.84 35.60
CA GLY A 8 0.69 -22.33 34.80
C GLY A 8 0.55 -20.80 34.86
N ILE A 9 0.61 -20.21 36.06
CA ILE A 9 0.55 -18.75 36.23
C ILE A 9 1.73 -18.06 35.53
N ASN A 10 2.96 -18.58 35.68
CA ASN A 10 4.13 -17.99 35.03
C ASN A 10 4.05 -18.07 33.50
N ILE A 11 3.53 -19.17 32.95
CA ILE A 11 3.30 -19.30 31.50
C ILE A 11 2.30 -18.24 31.02
N ILE A 12 1.19 -18.04 31.73
CA ILE A 12 0.20 -17.01 31.38
C ILE A 12 0.82 -15.62 31.40
N ILE A 13 1.62 -15.30 32.43
CA ILE A 13 2.33 -14.02 32.54
C ILE A 13 3.30 -13.85 31.37
N LEU A 14 4.09 -14.87 31.04
CA LEU A 14 5.05 -14.83 29.92
C LEU A 14 4.36 -14.64 28.58
N VAL A 15 3.23 -15.32 28.35
CA VAL A 15 2.41 -15.14 27.15
C VAL A 15 1.92 -13.69 27.06
N PHE A 16 1.39 -13.14 28.15
CA PHE A 16 0.91 -11.76 28.19
C PHE A 16 2.04 -10.74 27.93
N LEU A 17 3.19 -10.92 28.58
CA LEU A 17 4.37 -10.06 28.36
C LEU A 17 4.89 -10.17 26.93
N SER A 18 4.84 -11.37 26.34
CA SER A 18 5.22 -11.58 24.93
C SER A 18 4.30 -10.82 23.98
N PHE A 19 2.98 -10.80 24.24
CA PHE A 19 2.04 -10.00 23.44
C PHE A 19 2.32 -8.50 23.54
N ILE A 20 2.61 -7.99 24.74
CA ILE A 20 2.99 -6.58 24.93
C ILE A 20 4.28 -6.26 24.18
N PHE A 21 5.28 -7.14 24.29
CA PHE A 21 6.55 -6.99 23.59
C PHE A 21 6.33 -6.94 22.07
N LEU A 22 5.64 -7.92 21.49
CA LEU A 22 5.37 -7.98 20.05
C LEU A 22 4.68 -6.71 19.55
N LYS A 23 3.64 -6.24 20.24
CA LYS A 23 2.94 -5.00 19.89
C LYS A 23 3.84 -3.78 20.00
N GLY A 24 4.65 -3.69 21.07
CA GLY A 24 5.59 -2.57 21.28
C GLY A 24 6.66 -2.46 20.20
N PHE A 25 7.07 -3.58 19.60
CA PHE A 25 8.01 -3.61 18.47
C PHE A 25 7.33 -3.47 17.10
N GLY A 26 6.00 -3.31 17.05
CA GLY A 26 5.24 -3.24 15.80
C GLY A 26 5.27 -4.54 15.00
N LEU A 27 5.25 -5.68 15.71
CA LEU A 27 5.24 -7.02 15.13
C LEU A 27 3.83 -7.60 15.16
N TYR A 28 3.35 -7.95 13.98
CA TYR A 28 1.97 -8.35 13.74
C TYR A 28 1.92 -9.77 13.18
N LEU A 29 0.90 -10.55 13.56
CA LEU A 29 0.72 -11.92 13.04
C LEU A 29 0.02 -11.94 11.67
N SER A 30 -0.58 -10.82 11.26
CA SER A 30 -1.21 -10.70 9.94
C SER A 30 -0.88 -9.36 9.28
N PRO A 31 -0.81 -9.31 7.94
CA PRO A 31 -0.56 -8.09 7.21
C PRO A 31 -1.63 -7.02 7.48
N LEU A 32 -2.90 -7.43 7.56
CA LEU A 32 -4.01 -6.51 7.84
C LEU A 32 -3.94 -5.90 9.25
N SER A 33 -3.42 -6.63 10.24
CA SER A 33 -3.22 -6.04 11.57
C SER A 33 -2.10 -4.99 11.58
N ALA A 34 -1.04 -5.20 10.79
CA ALA A 34 0.00 -4.18 10.58
C ALA A 34 -0.53 -2.93 9.86
N HIS A 35 -1.37 -3.14 8.84
CA HIS A 35 -2.06 -2.07 8.09
C HIS A 35 -2.92 -1.19 9.00
N ARG A 36 -3.84 -1.81 9.76
CA ARG A 36 -4.75 -1.11 10.66
C ARG A 36 -4.01 -0.37 11.78
N ASP A 37 -2.89 -0.91 12.24
CA ASP A 37 -2.10 -0.26 13.27
C ASP A 37 -1.35 0.98 12.76
N LEU A 38 -0.85 0.94 11.51
CA LEU A 38 -0.29 2.10 10.84
C LEU A 38 -1.33 3.21 10.71
N GLU A 39 -2.51 2.85 10.23
CA GLU A 39 -3.69 3.72 10.10
C GLU A 39 -4.06 4.37 11.44
N ARG A 40 -4.21 3.57 12.48
CA ARG A 40 -4.49 4.08 13.83
C ARG A 40 -3.41 5.04 14.34
N THR A 41 -2.13 4.71 14.12
CA THR A 41 -1.00 5.58 14.49
C THR A 41 -1.02 6.91 13.76
N ARG A 42 -1.63 6.97 12.56
CA ARG A 42 -1.76 8.18 11.73
C ARG A 42 -3.10 8.90 11.89
N ASN A 43 -3.96 8.46 12.81
CA ASN A 43 -5.31 8.98 13.01
C ASN A 43 -6.15 8.97 11.71
N TYR A 44 -5.96 7.93 10.90
CA TYR A 44 -6.62 7.74 9.62
C TYR A 44 -7.04 6.28 9.50
N GLY A 45 -8.32 5.97 9.25
CA GLY A 45 -8.84 4.60 9.16
C GLY A 45 -9.59 4.12 10.42
N PRO A 46 -10.02 2.84 10.45
CA PRO A 46 -9.61 1.78 9.54
C PRO A 46 -10.24 1.93 8.14
N SER A 47 -9.42 1.85 7.10
CA SER A 47 -9.91 1.83 5.73
C SER A 47 -10.59 0.51 5.37
N GLU A 48 -11.54 0.60 4.45
CA GLU A 48 -11.96 -0.53 3.64
C GLU A 48 -10.81 -0.94 2.73
N VAL A 49 -10.56 -2.25 2.64
CA VAL A 49 -9.47 -2.79 1.81
C VAL A 49 -10.03 -3.07 0.43
N ILE A 50 -9.65 -2.24 -0.53
CA ILE A 50 -10.11 -2.32 -1.92
C ILE A 50 -9.32 -3.39 -2.68
N HIS A 51 -7.99 -3.42 -2.51
CA HIS A 51 -7.14 -4.41 -3.15
C HIS A 51 -5.89 -4.72 -2.32
N VAL A 52 -5.36 -5.94 -2.49
CA VAL A 52 -4.09 -6.37 -1.90
C VAL A 52 -3.21 -6.95 -2.99
N GLU A 53 -2.12 -6.24 -3.29
CA GLU A 53 -1.12 -6.66 -4.26
C GLU A 53 0.06 -7.32 -3.55
N ASP A 54 0.47 -8.50 -4.01
CA ASP A 54 1.57 -9.25 -3.42
C ASP A 54 2.89 -8.95 -4.13
N TYR A 55 3.97 -8.77 -3.36
CA TYR A 55 5.32 -8.62 -3.90
C TYR A 55 6.33 -9.44 -3.11
N ASN A 56 7.55 -9.56 -3.64
CA ASN A 56 8.60 -10.30 -2.96
C ASN A 56 9.01 -9.60 -1.65
N GLY A 57 8.56 -10.15 -0.52
CA GLY A 57 8.87 -9.65 0.81
C GLY A 57 7.74 -8.86 1.49
N GLY A 58 6.59 -8.67 0.85
CA GLY A 58 5.49 -7.94 1.46
C GLY A 58 4.20 -7.91 0.64
N LYS A 59 3.34 -6.94 0.97
CA LYS A 59 2.08 -6.65 0.28
C LYS A 59 1.86 -5.14 0.21
N HIS A 60 1.27 -4.67 -0.87
CA HIS A 60 0.66 -3.33 -0.96
C HIS A 60 -0.83 -3.47 -0.70
N ILE A 61 -1.37 -2.66 0.20
CA ILE A 61 -2.77 -2.69 0.59
C ILE A 61 -3.37 -1.35 0.18
N LEU A 62 -4.19 -1.38 -0.86
CA LEU A 62 -4.98 -0.25 -1.33
C LEU A 62 -6.23 -0.15 -0.47
N GLY A 63 -6.44 1.02 0.13
CA GLY A 63 -7.57 1.23 1.02
C GLY A 63 -8.24 2.57 0.83
N GLN A 64 -9.52 2.59 1.16
CA GLN A 64 -10.39 3.77 1.10
C GLN A 64 -11.01 4.03 2.48
N TYR A 65 -11.00 5.28 2.91
CA TYR A 65 -11.64 5.69 4.16
C TYR A 65 -12.21 7.10 4.05
N ASP A 66 -13.53 7.22 4.13
CA ASP A 66 -14.26 8.48 4.02
C ASP A 66 -13.82 9.24 2.75
N LYS A 67 -13.27 10.45 2.89
CA LYS A 67 -12.79 11.28 1.77
C LYS A 67 -11.34 11.03 1.38
N TRP A 68 -10.74 9.91 1.77
CA TRP A 68 -9.32 9.65 1.53
C TRP A 68 -9.08 8.26 0.94
N PHE A 69 -8.00 8.14 0.19
CA PHE A 69 -7.46 6.86 -0.26
C PHE A 69 -6.00 6.73 0.15
N SER A 70 -5.52 5.50 0.32
CA SER A 70 -4.14 5.22 0.70
C SER A 70 -3.65 3.92 0.07
N CYS A 71 -2.34 3.82 -0.10
CA CYS A 71 -1.68 2.55 -0.41
C CYS A 71 -0.61 2.29 0.64
N ASN A 72 -0.83 1.29 1.48
CA ASN A 72 0.02 0.95 2.60
C ASN A 72 0.90 -0.25 2.24
N THR A 73 2.21 -0.11 2.43
CA THR A 73 3.14 -1.22 2.29
C THR A 73 3.25 -1.95 3.63
N VAL A 74 3.09 -3.27 3.64
CA VAL A 74 3.39 -4.14 4.78
C VAL A 74 4.42 -5.17 4.36
N LYS A 75 5.41 -5.42 5.21
CA LYS A 75 6.53 -6.32 4.92
C LYS A 75 6.56 -7.49 5.88
N ARG A 76 7.02 -8.63 5.37
CA ARG A 76 7.40 -9.77 6.22
C ARG A 76 8.65 -9.40 7.01
N TYR A 77 8.66 -9.79 8.28
CA TYR A 77 9.74 -9.53 9.21
C TYR A 77 9.87 -10.72 10.16
N LEU A 78 11.10 -11.12 10.51
CA LEU A 78 11.36 -12.27 11.39
C LEU A 78 10.50 -13.50 11.05
N PHE A 79 10.53 -13.90 9.76
CA PHE A 79 9.83 -15.04 9.17
C PHE A 79 8.30 -14.94 9.14
N ILE A 80 7.65 -14.97 10.31
CA ILE A 80 6.19 -15.08 10.43
C ILE A 80 5.50 -13.76 10.74
N PHE A 81 6.26 -12.74 11.16
CA PHE A 81 5.70 -11.46 11.55
C PHE A 81 5.57 -10.52 10.37
N TRP A 82 4.71 -9.54 10.56
CA TRP A 82 4.44 -8.46 9.63
C TRP A 82 4.73 -7.14 10.33
N ARG A 83 5.19 -6.16 9.55
CA ARG A 83 5.41 -4.79 10.01
C ARG A 83 5.04 -3.83 8.88
N TYR A 84 4.58 -2.63 9.21
CA TYR A 84 4.38 -1.61 8.19
C TYR A 84 5.74 -1.16 7.60
N GLY A 85 5.78 -0.98 6.29
CA GLY A 85 6.98 -0.74 5.49
C GLY A 85 7.34 0.73 5.27
N GLY A 86 6.53 1.68 5.73
CA GLY A 86 6.82 3.09 5.49
C GLY A 86 5.81 4.05 6.10
N ASN A 87 5.95 5.32 5.72
CA ASN A 87 5.03 6.39 6.11
C ASN A 87 3.91 6.49 5.07
N SER A 88 2.88 5.65 5.23
CA SER A 88 1.67 5.88 4.47
C SER A 88 0.78 6.91 5.14
N ILE A 89 0.34 7.87 4.36
CA ILE A 89 -0.65 8.89 4.73
C ILE A 89 -1.76 8.79 3.68
N GLY A 90 -3.01 8.91 4.13
CA GLY A 90 -4.14 9.03 3.22
C GLY A 90 -4.04 10.32 2.40
N ILE A 91 -4.42 10.24 1.13
CA ILE A 91 -4.53 11.40 0.23
C ILE A 91 -6.01 11.72 0.09
N GLU A 92 -6.35 13.00 0.19
CA GLU A 92 -7.74 13.45 0.08
C GLU A 92 -8.21 13.25 -1.36
N MET A 93 -9.43 12.75 -1.50
CA MET A 93 -10.10 12.60 -2.78
C MET A 93 -10.48 13.98 -3.31
N ASP A 94 -9.86 14.36 -4.40
CA ASP A 94 -10.21 15.54 -5.17
C ASP A 94 -11.04 15.10 -6.39
N PRO A 95 -12.38 15.25 -6.36
CA PRO A 95 -13.25 14.89 -7.48
C PRO A 95 -13.07 15.80 -8.70
N THR A 96 -12.34 16.92 -8.57
CA THR A 96 -12.08 17.83 -9.69
C THR A 96 -10.96 17.34 -10.61
N LYS A 97 -10.07 16.48 -10.10
CA LYS A 97 -9.02 15.84 -10.89
C LYS A 97 -9.59 14.64 -11.63
N LYS A 98 -9.34 14.52 -12.94
CA LYS A 98 -9.77 13.34 -13.73
C LYS A 98 -9.16 12.04 -13.20
N ILE A 99 -7.88 12.11 -12.85
CA ILE A 99 -7.20 11.07 -12.08
C ILE A 99 -6.57 11.76 -10.87
N ASN A 100 -6.94 11.33 -9.67
CA ASN A 100 -6.31 11.75 -8.44
C ASN A 100 -5.37 10.65 -7.97
N TYR A 101 -4.06 10.88 -8.04
CA TYR A 101 -3.06 9.84 -7.86
C TYR A 101 -1.93 10.30 -6.95
N SER A 102 -1.20 9.33 -6.46
CA SER A 102 0.04 9.55 -5.75
C SER A 102 1.02 8.45 -6.11
N TYR A 103 2.28 8.79 -5.90
CA TYR A 103 3.40 7.92 -6.15
C TYR A 103 4.19 7.75 -4.86
N ARG A 104 4.70 6.55 -4.64
CA ARG A 104 5.58 6.26 -3.53
C ARG A 104 6.70 5.31 -3.93
N GLY A 105 7.91 5.71 -3.57
CA GLY A 105 9.02 4.77 -3.38
C GLY A 105 8.93 4.07 -2.04
N GLY A 106 8.85 2.75 -2.07
CA GLY A 106 8.83 1.89 -0.90
C GLY A 106 10.23 1.54 -0.39
N THR A 107 10.28 0.83 0.74
CA THR A 107 11.49 0.15 1.19
C THR A 107 11.73 -1.11 0.35
N ASN A 108 13.00 -1.46 0.11
CA ASN A 108 13.44 -2.59 -0.73
C ASN A 108 13.10 -2.43 -2.22
N ASP A 109 13.31 -1.23 -2.77
CA ASP A 109 13.27 -1.02 -4.22
C ASP A 109 11.91 -1.32 -4.88
N GLN A 110 10.82 -1.27 -4.09
CA GLN A 110 9.45 -1.45 -4.58
C GLN A 110 8.77 -0.09 -4.70
N PHE A 111 8.30 0.23 -5.89
CA PHE A 111 7.63 1.49 -6.19
C PHE A 111 6.19 1.25 -6.60
N VAL A 112 5.33 2.22 -6.28
CA VAL A 112 3.92 2.16 -6.63
C VAL A 112 3.41 3.52 -7.09
N VAL A 113 2.58 3.52 -8.13
CA VAL A 113 1.62 4.59 -8.42
C VAL A 113 0.24 4.04 -8.15
N PHE A 114 -0.57 4.78 -7.42
CA PHE A 114 -1.93 4.40 -7.08
C PHE A 114 -2.82 5.63 -7.05
N GLY A 115 -4.11 5.43 -7.24
CA GLY A 115 -5.03 6.55 -7.29
C GLY A 115 -6.45 6.14 -7.60
N MET A 116 -7.27 7.16 -7.81
CA MET A 116 -8.68 7.07 -8.16
C MET A 116 -8.92 7.75 -9.52
N VAL A 117 -9.74 7.11 -10.35
CA VAL A 117 -10.17 7.59 -11.66
C VAL A 117 -11.57 8.18 -11.48
N ASN A 118 -11.70 9.49 -11.60
CA ASN A 118 -12.97 10.19 -11.42
C ASN A 118 -13.71 10.43 -12.76
N ASP A 119 -13.00 10.35 -13.89
CA ASP A 119 -13.57 10.54 -15.22
C ASP A 119 -13.95 9.18 -15.83
N GLU A 120 -15.24 8.87 -15.88
CA GLU A 120 -15.78 7.59 -16.37
C GLU A 120 -15.35 7.23 -17.80
N ARG A 121 -14.91 8.21 -18.59
CA ARG A 121 -14.38 7.98 -19.94
C ARG A 121 -13.04 7.25 -19.91
N ILE A 122 -12.28 7.33 -18.81
CA ILE A 122 -10.98 6.67 -18.69
C ILE A 122 -11.21 5.19 -18.40
N LYS A 123 -10.72 4.34 -19.31
CA LYS A 123 -10.81 2.87 -19.25
C LYS A 123 -9.45 2.19 -19.16
N LYS A 124 -8.38 2.96 -19.31
CA LYS A 124 -7.00 2.47 -19.21
C LYS A 124 -6.11 3.53 -18.59
N VAL A 125 -5.31 3.13 -17.61
CA VAL A 125 -4.23 3.93 -17.04
C VAL A 125 -2.89 3.36 -17.47
N GLU A 126 -2.00 4.22 -17.94
CA GLU A 126 -0.61 3.89 -18.23
C GLU A 126 0.32 4.75 -17.40
N VAL A 127 1.36 4.13 -16.84
CA VAL A 127 2.45 4.79 -16.15
C VAL A 127 3.72 4.59 -16.96
N ILE A 128 4.37 5.68 -17.34
CA ILE A 128 5.66 5.66 -18.02
C ILE A 128 6.76 5.87 -17.00
N LEU A 129 7.70 4.94 -16.98
CA LEU A 129 8.90 4.99 -16.16
C LEU A 129 10.04 5.70 -16.90
N GLY A 130 11.07 6.14 -16.18
CA GLY A 130 12.16 6.92 -16.77
C GLY A 130 13.02 6.19 -17.78
N ASN A 131 13.03 4.86 -17.78
CA ASN A 131 13.65 4.02 -18.80
C ASN A 131 12.75 3.79 -20.04
N GLY A 132 11.57 4.39 -20.08
CA GLY A 132 10.59 4.23 -21.16
C GLY A 132 9.68 2.99 -21.02
N GLU A 133 9.82 2.19 -19.96
CA GLU A 133 8.90 1.10 -19.65
C GLU A 133 7.50 1.64 -19.37
N ILE A 134 6.48 0.97 -19.90
CA ILE A 134 5.07 1.35 -19.75
C ILE A 134 4.37 0.27 -18.94
N LEU A 135 3.85 0.66 -17.78
CA LEU A 135 2.98 -0.17 -16.95
C LEU A 135 1.54 0.18 -17.27
N THR A 136 0.70 -0.81 -17.53
CA THR A 136 -0.68 -0.59 -17.99
C THR A 136 -1.67 -1.32 -17.08
N GLN A 137 -2.75 -0.66 -16.72
CA GLN A 137 -3.90 -1.27 -16.04
C GLN A 137 -5.19 -0.88 -16.75
N THR A 138 -5.99 -1.88 -17.12
CA THR A 138 -7.30 -1.75 -17.79
C THR A 138 -8.46 -2.19 -16.91
N GLU A 139 -8.20 -3.02 -15.90
CA GLU A 139 -9.19 -3.47 -14.93
C GLU A 139 -8.93 -2.73 -13.62
N PHE A 140 -9.84 -1.83 -13.24
CA PHE A 140 -9.74 -1.05 -12.02
C PHE A 140 -10.36 -1.79 -10.84
N TYR A 141 -9.83 -1.51 -9.64
CA TYR A 141 -10.36 -1.99 -8.38
C TYR A 141 -11.41 -0.97 -7.92
N GLU A 142 -12.67 -1.23 -8.29
CA GLU A 142 -13.70 -0.19 -8.28
C GLU A 142 -13.28 0.97 -9.19
N ASP A 143 -13.18 2.19 -8.66
CA ASP A 143 -12.67 3.35 -9.39
C ASP A 143 -11.17 3.59 -9.14
N MET A 144 -10.47 2.63 -8.55
CA MET A 144 -9.07 2.78 -8.15
C MET A 144 -8.11 1.94 -8.99
N PHE A 145 -6.84 2.35 -9.03
CA PHE A 145 -5.77 1.62 -9.70
C PHE A 145 -4.53 1.53 -8.81
N LEU A 146 -3.70 0.53 -9.08
CA LEU A 146 -2.42 0.31 -8.41
C LEU A 146 -1.46 -0.36 -9.39
N LEU A 147 -0.42 0.37 -9.78
CA LEU A 147 0.66 -0.10 -10.63
C LEU A 147 1.94 -0.14 -9.79
N ALA A 148 2.50 -1.34 -9.62
CA ALA A 148 3.70 -1.59 -8.83
C ALA A 148 4.85 -2.10 -9.71
N TRP A 149 6.09 -1.74 -9.35
CA TRP A 149 7.30 -2.26 -10.01
C TRP A 149 8.49 -2.29 -9.05
N ASP A 150 9.49 -3.08 -9.40
CA ASP A 150 10.76 -3.13 -8.68
C ASP A 150 11.90 -2.40 -9.42
N THR A 151 12.91 -1.97 -8.68
CA THR A 151 14.15 -1.38 -9.21
C THR A 151 15.37 -2.21 -8.85
N THR A 152 15.20 -3.52 -8.66
CA THR A 152 16.31 -4.42 -8.29
C THR A 152 17.34 -4.60 -9.40
N ASP A 153 16.97 -4.28 -10.65
CA ASP A 153 17.91 -4.16 -11.75
C ASP A 153 18.64 -2.82 -11.70
N LYS A 154 19.98 -2.88 -11.62
CA LYS A 154 20.94 -1.79 -11.32
C LYS A 154 20.95 -0.59 -12.29
N GLU A 155 19.98 -0.45 -13.17
CA GLU A 155 19.82 0.71 -14.05
C GLU A 155 18.83 1.67 -13.40
N ASN A 156 19.38 2.70 -12.74
CA ASN A 156 18.70 3.71 -11.91
C ASN A 156 17.73 4.64 -12.68
N GLU A 157 16.91 4.13 -13.59
CA GLU A 157 16.01 4.95 -14.42
C GLU A 157 14.55 4.57 -14.33
N LYS A 158 14.18 3.53 -13.56
CA LYS A 158 12.79 3.12 -13.32
C LYS A 158 12.07 4.01 -12.30
N PHE A 159 12.17 5.32 -12.43
CA PHE A 159 11.38 6.27 -11.62
C PHE A 159 10.08 6.63 -12.33
N PHE A 160 9.05 6.93 -11.55
CA PHE A 160 7.80 7.45 -12.09
C PHE A 160 8.03 8.77 -12.84
N GLN A 161 7.65 8.83 -14.12
CA GLN A 161 7.69 10.07 -14.89
C GLN A 161 6.30 10.61 -15.18
N ASN A 162 5.49 9.84 -15.90
CA ASN A 162 4.22 10.29 -16.43
C ASN A 162 3.11 9.28 -16.16
N ILE A 163 1.89 9.78 -16.05
CA ILE A 163 0.67 8.97 -16.03
C ILE A 163 -0.26 9.45 -17.13
N TYR A 164 -0.89 8.52 -17.82
CA TYR A 164 -1.84 8.77 -18.89
C TYR A 164 -3.14 8.00 -18.64
N GLY A 165 -4.26 8.64 -18.93
CA GLY A 165 -5.59 8.03 -18.94
C GLY A 165 -6.14 8.02 -20.35
N TYR A 166 -6.60 6.87 -20.81
CA TYR A 166 -7.18 6.66 -22.15
C TYR A 166 -8.61 6.15 -22.05
N ASP A 167 -9.41 6.43 -23.07
CA ASP A 167 -10.74 5.85 -23.22
C ASP A 167 -10.73 4.47 -23.90
N GLU A 168 -11.94 3.93 -24.14
CA GLU A 168 -12.21 2.67 -24.84
C GLU A 168 -11.57 2.58 -26.24
N GLU A 169 -11.43 3.71 -26.93
CA GLU A 169 -10.84 3.80 -28.27
C GLU A 169 -9.32 4.05 -28.23
N ASN A 170 -8.71 4.00 -27.05
CA ASN A 170 -7.31 4.37 -26.79
C ASN A 170 -7.00 5.85 -27.12
N VAL A 171 -7.99 6.73 -27.09
CA VAL A 171 -7.78 8.17 -27.21
C VAL A 171 -7.37 8.74 -25.86
N LEU A 172 -6.39 9.64 -25.86
CA LEU A 172 -5.87 10.25 -24.65
C LEU A 172 -6.90 11.21 -24.02
N VAL A 173 -7.29 10.93 -22.78
CA VAL A 173 -8.26 11.73 -21.99
C VAL A 173 -7.58 12.54 -20.90
N PHE A 174 -6.48 12.02 -20.35
CA PHE A 174 -5.76 12.63 -19.23
C PHE A 174 -4.24 12.43 -19.35
N GLN A 175 -3.47 13.43 -18.97
CA GLN A 175 -2.02 13.37 -18.82
C GLN A 175 -1.61 14.06 -17.52
N GLY A 176 -0.74 13.43 -16.74
CA GLY A 176 -0.11 13.99 -15.54
C GLY A 176 1.35 13.59 -15.42
N ARG A 177 2.09 14.27 -14.54
CA ARG A 177 3.52 14.05 -14.26
C ARG A 177 3.78 13.86 -12.78
N SER A 178 4.96 13.34 -12.43
CA SER A 178 5.36 13.07 -11.04
C SER A 178 5.34 14.25 -10.06
N MET A 179 5.07 15.49 -10.51
CA MET A 179 5.03 16.71 -9.69
C MET A 179 3.66 17.42 -9.68
N ASP A 180 2.60 16.83 -10.25
CA ASP A 180 1.23 17.41 -10.29
C ASP A 180 0.31 16.92 -9.13
#